data_AF-T1CAF3-F1
#
_entry.id   AF-T1CAF3-F1
#
_cell.length_a   1.000
_cell.length_b   1.000
_cell.length_c   1.000
_cell.angle_alpha   90.00
_cell.angle_beta   90.00
_cell.angle_gamma   90.00
#
_symmetry.space_group_name_H-M   'P 1'
#
loop_
_entity.id
_entity.type
_entity.pdbx_description
1 polymer ?
#
loop_
_entity_poly.entity_id
_entity_poly.type
_entity_poly.pdbx_seq_one_letter_code
_entity_poly.pdbx_strand_id
1 'polypeptide(L)'
;SVEAVGVRWPDVDIELIALCARLWRELGRAARASGDQFAGTAEARRAYRERLVEYLNAHHDQLDADSRRRLQGNPLRVLDSKNPEMRALIDGAPLLTEHLDPESHEHFQGVCTALEGLGIPFRVNPRLVRGLDYYSRTVFEWITDALGAQDAVCSGGRYDGLIAQLGGESTPGIGFAMGIERLVALLTQGGPCAAP
;
A
#
# COMPACT_ATOMS: atom_id res chain seq x y z
N SER A 1 5.30 -12.73 -9.38
CA SER A 1 4.81 -12.40 -8.03
C SER A 1 5.46 -13.35 -7.04
N VAL A 2 5.38 -13.02 -5.75
CA VAL A 2 5.80 -13.88 -4.65
C VAL A 2 4.68 -13.85 -3.62
N GLU A 3 4.30 -15.02 -3.10
CA GLU A 3 3.23 -15.18 -2.12
C GLU A 3 3.75 -16.08 -0.98
N ALA A 4 3.46 -15.68 0.25
CA ALA A 4 3.66 -16.48 1.45
C ALA A 4 2.30 -16.71 2.12
N VAL A 5 1.89 -17.98 2.20
CA VAL A 5 0.57 -18.39 2.68
C VAL A 5 0.72 -19.22 3.95
N GLY A 6 -0.15 -19.01 4.93
CA GLY A 6 -0.17 -19.75 6.20
C GLY A 6 0.72 -19.15 7.30
N VAL A 7 1.40 -18.02 7.05
CA VAL A 7 2.27 -17.35 8.03
C VAL A 7 1.59 -16.10 8.58
N ARG A 8 1.39 -16.04 9.91
CA ARG A 8 0.71 -14.94 10.61
C ARG A 8 1.64 -13.83 11.09
N TRP A 9 2.90 -14.16 11.37
CA TRP A 9 3.83 -13.26 12.05
C TRP A 9 4.30 -12.13 11.13
N PRO A 10 4.57 -10.92 11.68
CA PRO A 10 5.05 -9.77 10.89
C PRO A 10 6.41 -10.02 10.22
N ASP A 11 7.17 -11.02 10.66
CA ASP A 11 8.50 -11.35 10.11
C ASP A 11 8.46 -11.61 8.61
N VAL A 12 7.41 -12.27 8.11
CA VAL A 12 7.27 -12.53 6.66
C VAL A 12 6.96 -11.24 5.89
N ASP A 13 6.30 -10.28 6.53
CA ASP A 13 6.06 -8.95 5.96
C ASP A 13 7.38 -8.21 5.77
N ILE A 14 8.23 -8.24 6.80
CA ILE A 14 9.57 -7.67 6.79
C ILE A 14 10.44 -8.37 5.74
N GLU A 15 10.40 -9.70 5.67
CA GLU A 15 11.18 -10.49 4.72
C GLU A 15 10.85 -10.14 3.27
N LEU A 16 9.55 -10.03 2.91
CA LEU A 16 9.14 -9.70 1.55
C LEU A 16 9.53 -8.27 1.16
N ILE A 17 9.43 -7.32 2.09
CA ILE A 17 9.90 -5.93 1.87
C ILE A 17 11.43 -5.91 1.71
N ALA A 18 12.16 -6.64 2.55
CA ALA A 18 13.62 -6.76 2.47
C ALA A 18 14.08 -7.46 1.18
N LEU A 19 13.35 -8.47 0.71
CA LEU A 19 13.59 -9.13 -0.57
C LEU A 19 13.46 -8.14 -1.73
N CYS A 20 12.41 -7.31 -1.73
CA CYS A 20 12.27 -6.22 -2.70
C CYS A 20 13.42 -5.22 -2.60
N ALA A 21 13.75 -4.76 -1.38
CA ALA A 21 14.85 -3.81 -1.14
C ALA A 21 16.18 -4.32 -1.69
N ARG A 22 16.48 -5.60 -1.43
CA ARG A 22 17.67 -6.27 -1.94
C ARG A 22 17.65 -6.33 -3.46
N LEU A 23 16.55 -6.73 -4.08
CA LEU A 23 16.42 -6.77 -5.54
C LEU A 23 16.72 -5.40 -6.17
N TRP A 24 16.19 -4.31 -5.62
CA TRP A 24 16.46 -2.96 -6.13
C TRP A 24 17.93 -2.54 -5.98
N ARG A 25 18.57 -2.96 -4.89
CA ARG A 25 20.00 -2.74 -4.68
C ARG A 25 20.85 -3.51 -5.70
N GLU A 26 20.56 -4.79 -5.93
CA GLU A 26 21.28 -5.62 -6.92
C GLU A 26 21.10 -5.08 -8.36
N LEU A 27 19.96 -4.45 -8.65
CA LEU A 27 19.69 -3.82 -9.95
C LEU A 27 20.32 -2.42 -10.09
N GLY A 28 21.02 -1.91 -9.07
CA GLY A 28 21.60 -0.56 -9.07
C GLY A 28 20.57 0.57 -9.03
N ARG A 29 19.35 0.29 -8.55
CA ARG A 29 18.20 1.22 -8.52
C ARG A 29 17.71 1.52 -7.10
N ALA A 30 18.58 1.40 -6.10
CA ALA A 30 18.27 1.56 -4.67
C ALA A 30 17.55 2.87 -4.28
N ALA A 31 17.55 3.89 -5.14
CA ALA A 31 17.07 5.24 -4.83
C ALA A 31 15.55 5.48 -4.98
N ARG A 32 14.73 4.49 -5.35
CA ARG A 32 13.33 4.73 -5.77
C ARG A 32 12.34 3.77 -5.14
N ALA A 33 12.26 3.91 -3.83
CA ALA A 33 11.88 2.85 -2.93
C ALA A 33 11.24 3.44 -1.67
N SER A 34 10.11 4.12 -1.79
CA SER A 34 9.34 4.49 -0.60
C SER A 34 8.28 3.43 -0.37
N GLY A 35 8.55 2.56 0.59
CA GLY A 35 7.58 1.61 1.15
C GLY A 35 6.43 2.38 1.80
N ASP A 36 5.40 2.70 1.03
CA ASP A 36 4.17 3.29 1.54
C ASP A 36 3.43 2.27 2.43
N GLN A 37 3.31 2.47 3.74
CA GLN A 37 2.57 1.59 4.67
C GLN A 37 1.26 2.26 5.08
N PHE A 38 0.07 1.65 5.26
CA PHE A 38 -0.35 0.37 5.84
C PHE A 38 -1.90 0.27 5.68
N ALA A 39 -2.54 -0.87 5.92
CA ALA A 39 -4.01 -0.96 6.07
C ALA A 39 -4.43 -1.93 7.19
N GLY A 40 -5.05 -1.48 8.29
CA GLY A 40 -5.37 -2.26 9.53
C GLY A 40 -6.13 -3.59 9.45
N THR A 41 -6.72 -4.04 10.56
CA THR A 41 -7.64 -5.19 10.57
C THR A 41 -8.86 -4.94 9.69
N ALA A 42 -9.61 -6.00 9.35
CA ALA A 42 -10.88 -5.84 8.63
C ALA A 42 -11.87 -4.96 9.43
N GLU A 43 -11.83 -5.09 10.75
CA GLU A 43 -12.64 -4.33 11.71
C GLU A 43 -12.25 -2.85 11.73
N ALA A 44 -10.96 -2.54 11.86
CA ALA A 44 -10.46 -1.17 11.81
C ALA A 44 -10.76 -0.49 10.45
N ARG A 45 -10.59 -1.23 9.35
CA ARG A 45 -10.98 -0.74 8.01
C ARG A 45 -12.47 -0.47 7.89
N ARG A 46 -13.32 -1.33 8.45
CA ARG A 46 -14.78 -1.11 8.43
C ARG A 46 -15.15 0.15 9.19
N ALA A 47 -14.63 0.32 10.41
CA ALA A 47 -14.87 1.52 11.22
C ALA A 47 -14.34 2.78 10.51
N TYR A 48 -13.17 2.70 9.89
CA TYR A 48 -12.63 3.79 9.09
C TYR A 48 -13.48 4.12 7.87
N ARG A 49 -13.98 3.11 7.16
CA ARG A 49 -14.83 3.27 5.98
C ARG A 49 -16.08 4.08 6.31
N GLU A 50 -16.72 3.80 7.43
CA GLU A 50 -17.93 4.52 7.88
C GLU A 50 -17.62 6.02 8.06
N ARG A 51 -16.51 6.35 8.74
CA ARG A 51 -16.07 7.74 8.95
C ARG A 51 -15.70 8.43 7.65
N LEU A 52 -15.02 7.72 6.74
CA LEU A 52 -14.67 8.28 5.43
C LEU A 52 -15.94 8.56 4.61
N VAL A 53 -16.93 7.66 4.62
CA VAL A 53 -18.20 7.87 3.93
C VAL A 53 -18.95 9.08 4.50
N GLU A 54 -18.99 9.22 5.82
CA GLU A 54 -19.59 10.38 6.49
C GLU A 54 -18.90 11.69 6.07
N TYR A 55 -17.57 11.72 6.13
CA TYR A 55 -16.76 12.87 5.68
C TYR A 55 -17.02 13.22 4.21
N LEU A 56 -16.99 12.24 3.31
CA LEU A 56 -17.19 12.46 1.87
C LEU A 56 -18.62 12.90 1.54
N ASN A 57 -19.63 12.42 2.27
CA ASN A 57 -21.01 12.87 2.12
C ASN A 57 -21.18 14.32 2.60
N ALA A 58 -20.53 14.71 3.70
CA ALA A 58 -20.56 16.10 4.17
C ALA A 58 -19.91 17.08 3.17
N HIS A 59 -19.02 16.59 2.32
CA HIS A 59 -18.34 17.35 1.27
C HIS A 59 -18.77 16.94 -0.14
N HIS A 60 -19.97 16.36 -0.29
CA HIS A 60 -20.41 15.73 -1.53
C HIS A 60 -20.33 16.66 -2.76
N ASP A 61 -20.58 17.96 -2.56
CA ASP A 61 -20.55 18.95 -3.65
C ASP A 61 -19.14 19.22 -4.20
N GLN A 62 -18.10 18.95 -3.40
CA GLN A 62 -16.70 19.06 -3.82
C GLN A 62 -16.21 17.82 -4.58
N LEU A 63 -16.99 16.73 -4.61
CA LEU A 63 -16.61 15.50 -5.30
C LEU A 63 -16.76 15.65 -6.81
N ASP A 64 -15.72 15.26 -7.56
CA ASP A 64 -15.83 15.04 -9.00
C ASP A 64 -16.72 13.82 -9.33
N ALA A 65 -17.12 13.69 -10.60
CA ALA A 65 -18.02 12.64 -11.04
C ALA A 65 -17.46 11.23 -10.79
N ASP A 66 -16.14 11.04 -10.86
CA ASP A 66 -15.53 9.73 -10.61
C ASP A 66 -15.54 9.37 -9.12
N SER A 67 -15.26 10.35 -8.27
CA SER A 67 -15.27 10.22 -6.81
C SER A 67 -16.67 9.96 -6.27
N ARG A 68 -17.71 10.56 -6.86
CA ARG A 68 -19.12 10.24 -6.54
C ARG A 68 -19.46 8.78 -6.86
N ARG A 69 -18.97 8.25 -7.99
CA ARG A 69 -19.15 6.82 -8.32
C ARG A 69 -18.39 5.92 -7.35
N ARG A 70 -17.14 6.26 -7.01
CA ARG A 70 -16.32 5.50 -6.06
C ARG A 70 -16.94 5.47 -4.67
N LEU A 71 -17.53 6.57 -4.22
CA LEU A 71 -18.23 6.67 -2.94
C LEU A 71 -19.34 5.62 -2.77
N GLN A 72 -20.09 5.32 -3.85
CA GLN A 72 -21.16 4.32 -3.83
C GLN A 72 -20.66 2.87 -3.83
N GLY A 73 -19.45 2.63 -4.33
CA GLY A 73 -18.82 1.31 -4.35
C GLY A 73 -17.75 1.19 -3.27
N ASN A 74 -16.52 1.51 -3.67
CA ASN A 74 -15.35 1.50 -2.82
C ASN A 74 -14.90 2.93 -2.48
N PRO A 75 -15.36 3.51 -1.36
CA PRO A 75 -15.08 4.90 -0.99
C PRO A 75 -13.60 5.15 -0.70
N LEU A 76 -12.83 4.12 -0.31
CA LEU A 76 -11.39 4.22 -0.10
C LEU A 76 -10.68 4.70 -1.37
N ARG A 77 -11.18 4.31 -2.55
CA ARG A 77 -10.59 4.72 -3.84
C ARG A 77 -10.71 6.22 -4.11
N VAL A 78 -11.52 6.97 -3.36
CA VAL A 78 -11.56 8.43 -3.50
C VAL A 78 -10.22 9.05 -3.07
N LEU A 79 -9.52 8.45 -2.11
CA LEU A 79 -8.23 8.93 -1.61
C LEU A 79 -7.09 8.81 -2.64
N ASP A 80 -7.26 7.95 -3.66
CA ASP A 80 -6.32 7.81 -4.79
C ASP A 80 -6.73 8.64 -6.02
N SER A 81 -7.62 9.63 -5.86
CA SER A 81 -7.91 10.55 -6.98
C SER A 81 -6.66 11.35 -7.35
N LYS A 82 -6.39 11.44 -8.65
CA LYS A 82 -5.32 12.29 -9.20
C LYS A 82 -5.83 13.68 -9.62
N ASN A 83 -7.12 13.97 -9.40
CA ASN A 83 -7.70 15.28 -9.70
C ASN A 83 -7.12 16.35 -8.76
N PRO A 84 -6.43 17.40 -9.27
CA PRO A 84 -5.88 18.46 -8.44
C PRO A 84 -6.91 19.21 -7.60
N GLU A 85 -8.14 19.36 -8.11
CA GLU A 85 -9.23 20.05 -7.40
C GLU A 85 -9.67 19.29 -6.14
N MET A 86 -9.47 17.97 -6.13
CA MET A 86 -9.80 17.10 -5.01
C MET A 86 -8.72 17.08 -3.92
N ARG A 87 -7.53 17.67 -4.17
CA ARG A 87 -6.38 17.53 -3.27
C ARG A 87 -6.67 18.03 -1.86
N ALA A 88 -7.25 19.23 -1.73
CA ALA A 88 -7.57 19.81 -0.43
C ALA A 88 -8.59 18.95 0.36
N LEU A 89 -9.59 18.39 -0.34
CA LEU A 89 -10.57 17.50 0.25
C LEU A 89 -9.93 16.19 0.73
N ILE A 90 -9.04 15.60 -0.07
CA ILE A 90 -8.34 14.34 0.27
C ILE A 90 -7.36 14.55 1.41
N ASP A 91 -6.66 15.67 1.44
CA ASP A 91 -5.71 15.99 2.51
C ASP A 91 -6.41 16.23 3.86
N GLY A 92 -7.67 16.71 3.84
CA GLY A 92 -8.51 16.86 5.03
C GLY A 92 -9.28 15.60 5.46
N ALA A 93 -9.21 14.51 4.70
CA ALA A 93 -9.90 13.27 5.04
C ALA A 93 -9.34 12.62 6.31
N PRO A 94 -10.16 11.91 7.10
CA PRO A 94 -9.67 11.18 8.27
C PRO A 94 -8.58 10.20 7.86
N LEU A 95 -7.60 9.98 8.74
CA LEU A 95 -6.49 9.06 8.48
C LEU A 95 -6.77 7.69 9.08
N LEU A 96 -6.58 6.63 8.30
CA LEU A 96 -6.76 5.25 8.79
C LEU A 96 -5.82 4.94 9.97
N THR A 97 -4.62 5.51 9.96
CA THR A 97 -3.59 5.34 11.00
C THR A 97 -4.02 5.82 12.39
N GLU A 98 -4.96 6.77 12.47
CA GLU A 98 -5.51 7.28 13.73
C GLU A 98 -6.64 6.39 14.29
N HIS A 99 -7.03 5.35 13.55
CA HIS A 99 -8.16 4.48 13.85
C HIS A 99 -7.80 3.00 13.84
N LEU A 100 -6.51 2.69 14.02
CA LEU A 100 -6.04 1.33 14.14
C LEU A 100 -6.43 0.75 15.50
N ASP A 101 -6.83 -0.52 15.48
CA ASP A 101 -6.91 -1.31 16.70
C ASP A 101 -5.49 -1.56 17.26
N PRO A 102 -5.36 -1.93 18.56
CA PRO A 102 -4.06 -2.15 19.18
C PRO A 102 -3.17 -3.19 18.47
N GLU A 103 -3.75 -4.27 17.94
CA GLU A 103 -2.99 -5.34 17.26
C GLU A 103 -2.42 -4.84 15.93
N SER A 104 -3.23 -4.11 15.16
CA SER A 104 -2.77 -3.43 13.93
C SER A 104 -1.65 -2.45 14.21
N HIS A 105 -1.77 -1.70 15.31
CA HIS A 105 -0.77 -0.70 15.69
C HIS A 105 0.56 -1.36 16.08
N GLU A 106 0.52 -2.41 16.89
CA GLU A 106 1.70 -3.20 17.27
C GLU A 106 2.38 -3.85 16.06
N HIS A 107 1.59 -4.48 15.17
CA HIS A 107 2.11 -5.07 13.92
C HIS A 107 2.81 -4.02 13.06
N PHE A 108 2.19 -2.85 12.88
CA PHE A 108 2.75 -1.75 12.11
C PHE A 108 4.06 -1.21 12.72
N GLN A 109 4.09 -0.99 14.03
CA GLN A 109 5.29 -0.55 14.74
C GLN A 109 6.43 -1.58 14.67
N GLY A 110 6.10 -2.87 14.76
CA GLY A 110 7.07 -3.96 14.62
C GLY A 110 7.72 -3.96 13.23
N VAL A 111 6.92 -3.80 12.18
CA VAL A 111 7.44 -3.69 10.80
C VAL A 111 8.32 -2.45 10.65
N CYS A 112 7.88 -1.28 11.12
CA CYS A 112 8.67 -0.04 11.06
C CYS A 112 10.04 -0.20 11.74
N THR A 113 10.03 -0.68 13.00
CA THR A 113 11.24 -0.88 13.82
C THR A 113 12.21 -1.85 13.14
N ALA A 114 11.70 -2.93 12.56
CA ALA A 114 12.52 -3.90 11.87
C ALA A 114 13.15 -3.33 10.59
N LEU A 115 12.40 -2.56 9.80
CA LEU A 115 12.93 -1.91 8.60
C LEU A 115 13.99 -0.86 8.94
N GLU A 116 13.79 -0.09 10.00
CA GLU A 116 14.82 0.82 10.54
C GLU A 116 16.08 0.05 10.95
N GLY A 117 15.92 -1.06 11.68
CA GLY A 117 17.03 -1.93 12.08
C GLY A 117 17.77 -2.58 10.91
N LEU A 118 17.08 -2.82 9.79
CA LEU A 118 17.68 -3.32 8.54
C LEU A 118 18.28 -2.22 7.66
N GLY A 119 18.12 -0.94 8.03
CA GLY A 119 18.57 0.21 7.23
C GLY A 119 17.79 0.36 5.91
N ILE A 120 16.55 -0.12 5.85
CA ILE A 120 15.70 -0.02 4.67
C ILE A 120 14.92 1.31 4.76
N PRO A 121 15.15 2.29 3.87
CA PRO A 121 14.41 3.54 3.89
C PRO A 121 12.94 3.33 3.51
N PHE A 122 12.02 3.96 4.24
CA PHE A 122 10.59 3.95 3.93
C PHE A 122 9.92 5.29 4.29
N ARG A 123 8.68 5.47 3.85
CA ARG A 123 7.84 6.62 4.20
C ARG A 123 6.44 6.14 4.50
N VAL A 124 5.85 6.60 5.60
CA VAL A 124 4.47 6.25 5.94
C VAL A 124 3.51 7.11 5.10
N ASN A 125 2.64 6.46 4.33
CA ASN A 125 1.60 7.12 3.55
C ASN A 125 0.23 6.71 4.12
N PRO A 126 -0.37 7.53 5.02
CA PRO A 126 -1.61 7.18 5.70
C PRO A 126 -2.82 7.13 4.75
N ARG A 127 -2.64 7.53 3.49
CA ARG A 127 -3.65 7.54 2.43
C ARG A 127 -3.39 6.48 1.36
N LEU A 128 -2.42 5.59 1.55
CA LEU A 128 -2.23 4.48 0.62
C LEU A 128 -3.43 3.54 0.70
N VAL A 129 -4.23 3.53 -0.36
CA VAL A 129 -5.33 2.58 -0.51
C VAL A 129 -5.23 1.92 -1.87
N ARG A 130 -5.12 0.60 -1.85
CA ARG A 130 -5.10 -0.20 -3.07
C ARG A 130 -6.52 -0.47 -3.53
N GLY A 131 -6.70 -0.64 -4.83
CA GLY A 131 -8.00 -0.89 -5.45
C GLY A 131 -8.63 -2.26 -5.10
N LEU A 132 -8.05 -3.00 -4.15
CA LEU A 132 -8.44 -4.35 -3.76
C LEU A 132 -8.76 -4.36 -2.26
N ASP A 133 -10.03 -4.61 -1.94
CA ASP A 133 -10.55 -4.48 -0.57
C ASP A 133 -10.17 -5.62 0.38
N TYR A 134 -9.47 -6.63 -0.14
CA TYR A 134 -9.06 -7.81 0.62
C TYR A 134 -7.78 -7.62 1.42
N TYR A 135 -7.01 -6.55 1.18
CA TYR A 135 -5.77 -6.30 1.93
C TYR A 135 -6.07 -6.16 3.41
N SER A 136 -5.16 -6.62 4.27
CA SER A 136 -5.11 -6.52 5.72
C SER A 136 -3.70 -6.22 6.21
N ARG A 137 -3.58 -5.58 7.37
CA ARG A 137 -2.35 -5.10 8.00
C ARG A 137 -1.37 -4.45 7.01
N THR A 138 -0.23 -5.08 6.72
CA THR A 138 0.80 -4.46 5.88
C THR A 138 0.32 -4.27 4.45
N VAL A 139 0.49 -3.08 3.90
CA VAL A 139 0.43 -2.80 2.47
C VAL A 139 1.70 -2.04 2.15
N PHE A 140 2.32 -2.31 1.00
CA PHE A 140 3.52 -1.61 0.58
C PHE A 140 3.59 -1.38 -0.92
N GLU A 141 4.25 -0.30 -1.32
CA GLU A 141 4.54 0.01 -2.70
C GLU A 141 5.99 0.46 -2.85
N TRP A 142 6.55 0.29 -4.04
CA TRP A 142 7.84 0.83 -4.44
C TRP A 142 7.56 1.74 -5.63
N ILE A 143 7.85 3.03 -5.47
CA ILE A 143 7.55 4.05 -6.48
C ILE A 143 8.82 4.66 -7.11
N THR A 144 8.72 5.10 -8.37
CA THR A 144 9.78 5.75 -9.14
C THR A 144 9.29 7.03 -9.80
N ASP A 145 10.12 8.08 -9.79
CA ASP A 145 9.87 9.30 -10.54
C ASP A 145 10.35 9.23 -12.01
N ALA A 146 11.10 8.17 -12.38
CA ALA A 146 11.62 8.04 -13.76
C ALA A 146 10.59 7.67 -14.81
N LEU A 147 9.46 7.07 -14.41
CA LEU A 147 8.46 6.54 -15.36
C LEU A 147 7.25 7.48 -15.52
N GLY A 148 7.36 8.72 -15.05
CA GLY A 148 6.30 9.73 -15.18
C GLY A 148 5.06 9.40 -14.33
N ALA A 149 3.88 9.41 -14.93
CA ALA A 149 2.59 9.24 -14.23
C ALA A 149 2.33 7.81 -13.71
N GLN A 150 3.19 6.83 -14.02
CA GLN A 150 3.13 5.47 -13.50
C GLN A 150 4.32 5.21 -12.58
N ASP A 151 4.19 5.66 -11.34
CA ASP A 151 5.24 5.63 -10.34
C ASP A 151 5.38 4.26 -9.67
N ALA A 152 4.30 3.51 -9.47
CA ALA A 152 4.34 2.17 -8.88
C ALA A 152 5.04 1.10 -9.75
N VAL A 153 6.20 0.59 -9.30
CA VAL A 153 6.94 -0.50 -9.97
C VAL A 153 6.76 -1.85 -9.29
N CYS A 154 6.52 -1.87 -7.99
CA CYS A 154 6.21 -3.07 -7.21
C CYS A 154 5.21 -2.72 -6.13
N SER A 155 4.21 -3.57 -5.91
CA SER A 155 3.26 -3.39 -4.82
C SER A 155 2.92 -4.72 -4.19
N GLY A 156 2.69 -4.71 -2.89
CA GLY A 156 2.33 -5.88 -2.12
C GLY A 156 1.53 -5.54 -0.88
N GLY A 157 1.20 -6.57 -0.14
CA GLY A 157 0.48 -6.44 1.12
C GLY A 157 -0.10 -7.76 1.59
N ARG A 158 -0.45 -7.78 2.87
CA ARG A 158 -1.05 -8.91 3.55
C ARG A 158 -2.55 -8.95 3.26
N TYR A 159 -3.16 -10.12 3.18
CA TYR A 159 -4.52 -10.34 2.68
C TYR A 159 -5.21 -11.49 3.41
N ASP A 160 -5.17 -11.48 4.74
CA ASP A 160 -5.54 -12.63 5.56
C ASP A 160 -6.98 -13.14 5.37
N GLY A 161 -7.88 -12.26 4.91
CA GLY A 161 -9.28 -12.61 4.64
C GLY A 161 -9.54 -13.20 3.25
N LEU A 162 -8.60 -13.09 2.30
CA LEU A 162 -8.85 -13.40 0.90
C LEU A 162 -9.21 -14.88 0.67
N ILE A 163 -8.47 -15.80 1.30
CA ILE A 163 -8.70 -17.25 1.10
C ILE A 163 -10.07 -17.66 1.64
N ALA A 164 -10.50 -17.11 2.77
CA ALA A 164 -11.83 -17.34 3.32
C ALA A 164 -12.94 -16.77 2.41
N GLN A 165 -12.74 -15.57 1.85
CA GLN A 165 -13.68 -14.97 0.90
C GLN A 165 -13.88 -15.81 -0.37
N LEU A 166 -12.88 -16.63 -0.73
CA LEU A 166 -12.94 -17.55 -1.87
C LEU A 166 -13.50 -18.94 -1.49
N GLY A 167 -13.97 -19.14 -0.26
CA GLY A 167 -14.56 -20.39 0.21
C GLY A 167 -13.57 -21.39 0.81
N GLY A 168 -12.31 -20.99 1.04
CA GLY A 168 -11.31 -21.78 1.74
C GLY A 168 -11.33 -21.62 3.26
N GLU A 169 -10.44 -22.33 3.96
CA GLU A 169 -10.19 -22.12 5.38
C GLU A 169 -9.52 -20.75 5.60
N SER A 170 -9.84 -20.09 6.73
CA SER A 170 -9.25 -18.81 7.12
C SER A 170 -7.73 -18.90 7.24
N THR A 171 -7.05 -18.53 6.15
CA THR A 171 -5.61 -18.71 5.98
C THR A 171 -4.95 -17.35 5.72
N PRO A 172 -4.01 -16.92 6.56
CA PRO A 172 -3.29 -15.67 6.37
C PRO A 172 -2.43 -15.75 5.10
N GLY A 173 -2.18 -14.61 4.48
CA GLY A 173 -1.33 -14.54 3.31
C GLY A 173 -0.75 -13.16 3.10
N ILE A 174 0.42 -13.09 2.50
CA ILE A 174 1.04 -11.85 2.07
C ILE A 174 1.81 -12.09 0.78
N GLY A 175 1.85 -11.09 -0.08
CA GLY A 175 2.69 -11.16 -1.26
C GLY A 175 2.90 -9.83 -1.93
N PHE A 176 3.62 -9.88 -3.03
CA PHE A 176 3.83 -8.74 -3.90
C PHE A 176 3.90 -9.15 -5.37
N ALA A 177 3.58 -8.18 -6.21
CA ALA A 177 3.73 -8.28 -7.65
C ALA A 177 4.54 -7.11 -8.19
N MET A 178 5.32 -7.40 -9.23
CA MET A 178 6.13 -6.44 -9.97
C MET A 178 5.84 -6.66 -11.46
N GLY A 179 5.59 -5.57 -12.19
CA GLY A 179 5.41 -5.63 -13.64
C GLY A 179 6.75 -5.70 -14.36
N ILE A 180 7.00 -6.77 -15.12
CA ILE A 180 8.29 -6.97 -15.81
C ILE A 180 8.52 -5.87 -16.85
N GLU A 181 7.49 -5.43 -17.56
CA GLU A 181 7.58 -4.35 -18.54
C GLU A 181 8.02 -3.03 -17.89
N ARG A 182 7.49 -2.74 -16.69
CA ARG A 182 7.90 -1.56 -15.90
C ARG A 182 9.32 -1.68 -15.38
N LEU A 183 9.71 -2.88 -14.94
CA LEU A 183 11.07 -3.15 -14.52
C LEU A 183 12.07 -2.93 -15.67
N VAL A 184 11.79 -3.49 -16.84
CA VAL A 184 12.61 -3.31 -18.04
C VAL A 184 12.65 -1.84 -18.47
N ALA A 185 11.52 -1.14 -18.44
CA ALA A 185 11.47 0.31 -18.72
C ALA A 185 12.35 1.10 -17.74
N LEU A 186 12.30 0.78 -16.44
CA LEU A 186 13.13 1.42 -15.42
C LEU A 186 14.64 1.16 -15.65
N LEU A 187 14.99 -0.07 -16.03
CA LEU A 187 16.38 -0.46 -16.31
C LEU A 187 16.93 0.22 -17.57
N THR A 188 16.10 0.39 -18.60
CA THR A 188 16.51 0.95 -19.90
C THR A 188 16.48 2.48 -19.96
N GLN A 189 15.51 3.13 -19.31
CA GLN A 189 15.37 4.59 -19.31
C GLN A 189 16.24 5.29 -18.25
N GLY A 190 16.68 4.57 -17.22
CA GLY A 190 17.38 5.15 -16.06
C GLY A 190 18.87 5.46 -16.24
N GLY A 191 19.42 5.48 -17.46
CA GLY A 191 20.87 5.60 -17.67
C GLY A 191 21.67 4.37 -17.17
N PRO A 192 22.98 4.29 -17.46
CA PRO A 192 23.79 3.11 -17.14
C PRO A 192 23.77 2.79 -15.64
N CYS A 193 23.73 1.50 -15.34
CA CYS A 193 23.91 0.98 -13.99
C CYS A 193 25.28 1.43 -13.48
N ALA A 194 25.34 2.10 -12.32
CA ALA A 194 26.62 2.33 -11.66
C ALA A 194 27.16 0.95 -11.26
N ALA A 195 28.26 0.54 -11.88
CA ALA A 195 28.96 -0.69 -11.52
C ALA A 195 29.45 -0.61 -10.06
N PRO A 196 29.55 -1.75 -9.36
CA PRO A 196 30.05 -1.81 -7.98
C PRO A 196 31.48 -1.30 -7.83
#